data_AF-A0A359H4X6-F1
#
_entry.id   AF-A0A359H4X6-F1
#
_cell.length_a   1.000
_cell.length_b   1.000
_cell.length_c   1.000
_cell.angle_alpha   90.00
_cell.angle_beta   90.00
_cell.angle_gamma   90.00
#
_symmetry.space_group_name_H-M   'P 1'
#
loop_
_entity.id
_entity.type
_entity.pdbx_description
1 polymer ?
#
loop_
_entity_poly.entity_id
_entity_poly.type
_entity_poly.pdbx_seq_one_letter_code
_entity_poly.pdbx_strand_id
1 'polypeptide(L)'
;MRLTQPWVPPGKNCGLCGLDSCRGFLKLIKAGQKEYEDCPYFDSAKKTGQASEAVYSGADVLGNKYEFVLKPLPGEISARKIVLPFRSDLVEKLSIKTGDLVLGRPMGAGCPIPHVLSVIHADQITGLLYTWVVGPNYSRDAEVKDVIAYHMIGFEGIAAEFAKEPNLGCRATFLPGFCMMNLNHTGIINMILEKSCGLHVRIEDIRILAGNP
;
A
#
# COMPACT_ATOMS: atom_id res chain seq x y z
N MET A 1 -28.46 -11.07 5.76
CA MET A 1 -28.73 -10.81 7.20
C MET A 1 -29.32 -9.40 7.34
N ARG A 2 -30.41 -9.14 8.09
CA ARG A 2 -30.99 -7.77 8.16
C ARG A 2 -30.22 -6.90 9.17
N LEU A 3 -29.47 -5.92 8.68
CA LEU A 3 -28.75 -4.96 9.51
C LEU A 3 -29.71 -4.03 10.27
N THR A 4 -29.48 -3.84 11.57
CA THR A 4 -30.27 -2.95 12.44
C THR A 4 -30.07 -1.46 12.21
N GLN A 5 -29.06 -1.07 11.42
CA GLN A 5 -28.81 0.31 10.97
C GLN A 5 -28.13 0.26 9.59
N PRO A 6 -28.38 1.26 8.70
CA PRO A 6 -27.79 1.30 7.37
C PRO A 6 -26.27 1.48 7.41
N TRP A 7 -25.61 0.81 6.49
CA TRP A 7 -24.15 0.78 6.36
C TRP A 7 -23.65 1.92 5.44
N VAL A 8 -22.91 2.89 6.00
CA VAL A 8 -22.36 4.13 5.38
C VAL A 8 -20.84 4.22 5.59
N PRO A 9 -20.02 5.00 4.85
CA PRO A 9 -18.56 4.78 4.90
C PRO A 9 -17.59 5.97 5.05
N PRO A 10 -16.31 5.68 5.39
CA PRO A 10 -15.22 6.66 5.51
C PRO A 10 -14.43 6.87 4.19
N GLY A 11 -15.04 6.70 3.02
CA GLY A 11 -14.37 6.98 1.75
C GLY A 11 -13.61 5.76 1.18
N LYS A 12 -12.28 5.67 1.37
CA LYS A 12 -11.29 4.56 1.10
C LYS A 12 -11.15 3.91 -0.31
N ASN A 13 -10.74 4.71 -1.30
CA ASN A 13 -10.64 4.47 -2.78
C ASN A 13 -10.06 3.15 -3.33
N CYS A 14 -10.71 2.01 -3.10
CA CYS A 14 -10.05 0.72 -3.28
C CYS A 14 -10.47 -0.15 -4.48
N GLY A 15 -11.69 -0.05 -5.01
CA GLY A 15 -12.20 -0.96 -6.05
C GLY A 15 -12.33 -2.45 -5.65
N LEU A 16 -11.89 -2.86 -4.45
CA LEU A 16 -11.74 -4.26 -4.02
C LEU A 16 -13.06 -5.07 -3.95
N CYS A 17 -14.20 -4.42 -4.18
CA CYS A 17 -15.54 -5.03 -4.27
C CYS A 17 -16.01 -5.28 -5.72
N GLY A 18 -15.19 -4.94 -6.70
CA GLY A 18 -15.48 -5.04 -8.13
C GLY A 18 -16.20 -3.82 -8.74
N LEU A 19 -16.19 -2.66 -8.09
CA LEU A 19 -16.83 -1.42 -8.60
C LEU A 19 -15.95 -0.18 -8.41
N ASP A 20 -16.01 0.70 -9.41
CA ASP A 20 -15.27 1.95 -9.57
C ASP A 20 -15.55 2.98 -8.46
N SER A 21 -16.82 3.08 -8.10
CA SER A 21 -17.36 4.05 -7.18
C SER A 21 -18.34 3.33 -6.28
N CYS A 22 -18.31 3.75 -5.05
CA CYS A 22 -18.83 2.89 -4.01
C CYS A 22 -20.19 3.39 -3.49
N ARG A 23 -20.56 4.60 -3.93
CA ARG A 23 -21.96 4.97 -4.19
C ARG A 23 -22.62 4.05 -5.24
N GLY A 24 -21.86 3.58 -6.23
CA GLY A 24 -22.28 2.53 -7.17
C GLY A 24 -22.49 1.18 -6.48
N PHE A 25 -21.57 0.78 -5.60
CA PHE A 25 -21.73 -0.40 -4.73
C PHE A 25 -23.03 -0.38 -3.92
N LEU A 26 -23.35 0.74 -3.27
CA LEU A 26 -24.64 0.90 -2.58
C LEU A 26 -25.87 0.86 -3.51
N LYS A 27 -25.74 1.18 -4.81
CA LYS A 27 -26.85 1.02 -5.77
C LYS A 27 -27.09 -0.44 -6.13
N LEU A 28 -26.03 -1.23 -6.39
CA LEU A 28 -26.20 -2.64 -6.76
C LEU A 28 -26.68 -3.51 -5.59
N ILE A 29 -26.27 -3.18 -4.36
CA ILE A 29 -26.86 -3.80 -3.15
C ILE A 29 -28.36 -3.51 -3.05
N LYS A 30 -28.79 -2.27 -3.30
CA LYS A 30 -30.22 -1.91 -3.31
C LYS A 30 -31.02 -2.59 -4.42
N ALA A 31 -30.35 -2.98 -5.52
CA ALA A 31 -30.94 -3.75 -6.61
C ALA A 31 -30.88 -5.28 -6.40
N GLY A 32 -30.28 -5.77 -5.30
CA GLY A 32 -30.10 -7.19 -5.03
C GLY A 32 -29.12 -7.90 -5.96
N GLN A 33 -28.22 -7.15 -6.62
CA GLN A 33 -27.23 -7.68 -7.58
C GLN A 33 -25.83 -7.86 -7.00
N LYS A 34 -25.60 -7.33 -5.80
CA LYS A 34 -24.40 -7.56 -4.99
C LYS A 34 -24.82 -7.70 -3.54
N GLU A 35 -24.12 -8.55 -2.81
CA GLU A 35 -24.26 -8.57 -1.36
C GLU A 35 -23.31 -7.55 -0.72
N TYR A 36 -23.64 -7.23 0.51
CA TYR A 36 -22.88 -6.28 1.31
C TYR A 36 -21.43 -6.76 1.54
N GLU A 37 -21.29 -8.06 1.83
CA GLU A 37 -20.06 -8.81 2.10
C GLU A 37 -19.05 -8.82 0.93
N ASP A 38 -19.49 -8.45 -0.29
CA ASP A 38 -18.61 -8.30 -1.46
C ASP A 38 -17.56 -7.19 -1.30
N CYS A 39 -17.76 -6.24 -0.37
CA CYS A 39 -16.73 -5.27 -0.02
C CYS A 39 -15.85 -5.80 1.11
N PRO A 40 -14.51 -5.84 0.99
CA PRO A 40 -13.64 -6.34 2.06
C PRO A 40 -13.53 -5.37 3.25
N TYR A 41 -14.15 -4.18 3.16
CA TYR A 41 -14.39 -3.28 4.28
C TYR A 41 -15.84 -3.40 4.81
N PHE A 42 -16.66 -4.30 4.24
CA PHE A 42 -17.91 -4.76 4.84
C PHE A 42 -17.61 -5.87 5.83
N ASP A 43 -18.28 -5.80 6.96
CA ASP A 43 -18.34 -6.84 7.96
C ASP A 43 -19.79 -6.91 8.46
N SER A 44 -20.39 -8.10 8.41
CA SER A 44 -21.77 -8.33 8.88
C SER A 44 -21.88 -8.27 10.40
N ALA A 45 -20.78 -8.48 11.12
CA ALA A 45 -20.67 -8.27 12.56
C ALA A 45 -20.40 -6.80 12.91
N LYS A 46 -19.61 -6.06 12.11
CA LYS A 46 -19.42 -4.59 12.25
C LYS A 46 -18.88 -3.89 10.98
N LYS A 47 -19.82 -3.51 10.09
CA LYS A 47 -20.02 -2.13 9.56
C LYS A 47 -18.72 -1.27 9.54
N THR A 48 -18.14 -0.75 8.44
CA THR A 48 -18.79 0.17 7.48
C THR A 48 -17.93 0.71 6.27
N GLY A 49 -17.36 -0.11 5.37
CA GLY A 49 -17.50 0.06 3.90
C GLY A 49 -16.58 0.84 2.94
N GLN A 50 -17.18 1.10 1.75
CA GLN A 50 -16.79 1.83 0.51
C GLN A 50 -15.33 2.17 0.12
N ALA A 51 -15.23 2.49 -1.19
CA ALA A 51 -14.23 3.25 -1.95
C ALA A 51 -14.66 4.68 -2.42
N SER A 52 -13.82 5.67 -2.10
CA SER A 52 -13.75 7.04 -2.64
C SER A 52 -12.39 7.62 -2.23
N GLU A 53 -11.79 8.52 -3.03
CA GLU A 53 -10.40 9.03 -2.90
C GLU A 53 -9.90 9.17 -1.46
N ALA A 54 -8.72 8.60 -1.15
CA ALA A 54 -8.19 8.62 0.21
C ALA A 54 -7.98 10.08 0.62
N VAL A 55 -8.78 10.56 1.58
CA VAL A 55 -8.77 11.96 2.00
C VAL A 55 -7.52 12.19 2.84
N TYR A 56 -6.51 12.76 2.19
CA TYR A 56 -5.22 13.09 2.80
C TYR A 56 -5.35 14.35 3.66
N SER A 57 -5.54 14.18 4.96
CA SER A 57 -5.67 15.27 5.94
C SER A 57 -4.36 16.03 6.22
N GLY A 58 -3.25 15.62 5.61
CA GLY A 58 -1.89 16.04 5.95
C GLY A 58 -1.39 15.46 7.28
N ALA A 59 -2.12 14.52 7.88
CA ALA A 59 -1.75 13.83 9.11
C ALA A 59 -2.09 12.33 9.03
N ASP A 60 -1.27 11.51 9.67
CA ASP A 60 -1.48 10.07 9.77
C ASP A 60 -2.56 9.71 10.82
N VAL A 61 -2.84 8.42 11.02
CA VAL A 61 -3.89 7.96 11.94
C VAL A 61 -3.64 8.33 13.42
N LEU A 62 -2.40 8.67 13.79
CA LEU A 62 -2.02 9.16 15.13
C LEU A 62 -1.95 10.69 15.20
N GLY A 63 -2.23 11.39 14.10
CA GLY A 63 -2.15 12.85 13.99
C GLY A 63 -0.76 13.37 13.60
N ASN A 64 0.23 12.49 13.38
CA ASN A 64 1.57 12.91 12.99
C ASN A 64 1.56 13.46 11.56
N LYS A 65 2.14 14.64 11.36
CA LYS A 65 2.20 15.28 10.04
C LYS A 65 3.10 14.48 9.09
N TYR A 66 2.81 14.58 7.80
CA TYR A 66 3.68 14.13 6.72
C TYR A 66 3.82 15.25 5.69
N GLU A 67 4.96 15.29 5.00
CA GLU A 67 5.34 16.33 4.06
C GLU A 67 4.69 16.12 2.68
N PHE A 68 4.49 14.86 2.27
CA PHE A 68 3.80 14.50 1.03
C PHE A 68 3.23 13.07 1.08
N VAL A 69 2.40 12.74 0.09
CA VAL A 69 1.90 11.39 -0.20
C VAL A 69 2.70 10.80 -1.36
N LEU A 70 3.15 9.55 -1.21
CA LEU A 70 3.78 8.80 -2.30
C LEU A 70 2.72 8.02 -3.08
N LYS A 71 2.44 8.48 -4.31
CA LYS A 71 1.49 7.90 -5.28
C LYS A 71 2.18 6.93 -6.25
N PRO A 72 1.42 6.07 -6.96
CA PRO A 72 1.96 5.19 -8.00
C PRO A 72 2.68 5.93 -9.12
N LEU A 73 3.53 5.21 -9.86
CA LEU A 73 4.01 5.68 -11.17
C LEU A 73 2.89 5.57 -12.21
N PRO A 74 2.96 6.32 -13.33
CA PRO A 74 1.98 6.20 -14.41
C PRO A 74 1.86 4.75 -14.92
N GLY A 75 0.64 4.23 -14.93
CA GLY A 75 0.34 2.84 -15.33
C GLY A 75 0.54 1.78 -14.24
N GLU A 76 0.99 2.16 -13.04
CA GLU A 76 1.22 1.24 -11.92
C GLU A 76 0.10 1.26 -10.88
N ILE A 77 -0.13 0.13 -10.22
CA ILE A 77 -1.24 -0.06 -9.27
C ILE A 77 -0.95 0.49 -7.87
N SER A 78 0.32 0.59 -7.48
CA SER A 78 0.78 1.17 -6.22
C SER A 78 2.08 1.93 -6.45
N ALA A 79 2.53 2.75 -5.48
CA ALA A 79 3.95 3.08 -5.41
C ALA A 79 4.76 1.79 -5.27
N ARG A 80 5.92 1.71 -5.90
CA ARG A 80 6.78 0.54 -5.83
C ARG A 80 7.36 0.43 -4.42
N LYS A 81 7.44 -0.80 -3.92
CA LYS A 81 8.12 -1.16 -2.69
C LYS A 81 9.29 -2.07 -3.01
N ILE A 82 10.48 -1.66 -2.60
CA ILE A 82 11.72 -2.42 -2.79
C ILE A 82 11.99 -3.17 -1.49
N VAL A 83 12.06 -4.49 -1.57
CA VAL A 83 12.23 -5.38 -0.41
C VAL A 83 13.36 -6.37 -0.62
N LEU A 84 14.02 -6.72 0.48
CA LEU A 84 15.01 -7.81 0.53
C LEU A 84 14.52 -8.82 1.56
N PRO A 85 14.16 -10.06 1.17
CA PRO A 85 13.90 -11.14 2.13
C PRO A 85 15.07 -11.24 3.13
N PHE A 86 14.79 -11.52 4.41
CA PHE A 86 15.84 -11.70 5.44
C PHE A 86 16.88 -12.77 5.04
N ARG A 87 16.46 -13.67 4.16
CA ARG A 87 17.27 -14.65 3.46
C ARG A 87 17.15 -14.43 1.97
N SER A 88 18.12 -13.75 1.37
CA SER A 88 18.15 -13.48 -0.08
C SER A 88 18.11 -14.76 -0.92
N ASP A 89 18.65 -15.88 -0.40
CA ASP A 89 18.59 -17.21 -1.02
C ASP A 89 17.18 -17.77 -1.20
N LEU A 90 16.16 -17.18 -0.56
CA LEU A 90 14.74 -17.52 -0.81
C LEU A 90 14.25 -17.09 -2.20
N VAL A 91 14.86 -16.06 -2.81
CA VAL A 91 14.49 -15.63 -4.18
C VAL A 91 14.77 -16.76 -5.18
N GLU A 92 15.96 -17.36 -5.11
CA GLU A 92 16.33 -18.52 -5.93
C GLU A 92 15.54 -19.77 -5.51
N LYS A 93 15.51 -20.09 -4.21
CA LYS A 93 14.92 -21.35 -3.69
C LYS A 93 13.41 -21.46 -3.85
N LEU A 94 12.70 -20.35 -3.82
CA LEU A 94 11.26 -20.29 -4.15
C LEU A 94 11.04 -19.92 -5.63
N SER A 95 12.11 -19.75 -6.40
CA SER A 95 12.10 -19.41 -7.83
C SER A 95 11.23 -18.19 -8.11
N ILE A 96 11.42 -17.14 -7.30
CA ILE A 96 10.65 -15.89 -7.33
C ILE A 96 11.01 -15.12 -8.60
N LYS A 97 9.98 -14.80 -9.40
CA LYS A 97 10.08 -14.13 -10.70
C LYS A 97 8.98 -13.07 -10.85
N THR A 98 9.09 -12.24 -11.89
CA THR A 98 8.05 -11.27 -12.27
C THR A 98 6.68 -11.93 -12.42
N GLY A 99 5.66 -11.31 -11.85
CA GLY A 99 4.27 -11.79 -11.82
C GLY A 99 3.92 -12.60 -10.57
N ASP A 100 4.90 -13.17 -9.85
CA ASP A 100 4.62 -13.91 -8.62
C ASP A 100 4.03 -13.01 -7.53
N LEU A 101 3.22 -13.62 -6.64
CA LEU A 101 2.83 -13.01 -5.38
C LEU A 101 3.75 -13.49 -4.26
N VAL A 102 4.22 -12.53 -3.46
CA VAL A 102 5.08 -12.76 -2.29
C VAL A 102 4.35 -12.28 -1.04
N LEU A 103 4.27 -13.12 -0.02
CA LEU A 103 3.78 -12.76 1.31
C LEU A 103 4.99 -12.54 2.23
N GLY A 104 4.90 -11.54 3.11
CA GLY A 104 5.88 -11.39 4.18
C GLY A 104 5.63 -10.18 5.08
N ARG A 105 6.30 -10.17 6.23
CA ARG A 105 6.24 -9.07 7.19
C ARG A 105 7.42 -8.12 7.00
N PRO A 106 7.22 -6.79 7.00
CA PRO A 106 8.29 -5.79 6.97
C PRO A 106 9.01 -5.69 8.34
N MET A 107 9.72 -6.76 8.73
CA MET A 107 10.39 -6.81 10.03
C MET A 107 11.54 -5.79 10.10
N GLY A 108 11.71 -5.19 11.29
CA GLY A 108 12.57 -4.02 11.51
C GLY A 108 11.87 -2.68 11.33
N ALA A 109 10.78 -2.60 10.55
CA ALA A 109 10.01 -1.35 10.37
C ALA A 109 8.78 -1.23 11.29
N GLY A 110 8.48 -2.21 12.14
CA GLY A 110 7.41 -2.13 13.15
C GLY A 110 5.97 -2.31 12.66
N CYS A 111 5.70 -2.33 11.35
CA CYS A 111 4.36 -2.62 10.83
C CYS A 111 3.95 -4.08 11.17
N PRO A 112 2.82 -4.31 11.87
CA PRO A 112 2.41 -5.64 12.30
C PRO A 112 1.77 -6.45 11.17
N ILE A 113 1.25 -5.78 10.13
CA ILE A 113 0.45 -6.37 9.04
C ILE A 113 1.35 -7.15 8.07
N PRO A 114 1.01 -8.39 7.70
CA PRO A 114 1.62 -9.07 6.55
C PRO A 114 1.27 -8.34 5.24
N HIS A 115 2.25 -8.09 4.38
CA HIS A 115 2.03 -7.49 3.07
C HIS A 115 1.98 -8.58 2.01
N VAL A 116 1.00 -8.49 1.11
CA VAL A 116 1.03 -9.19 -0.18
C VAL A 116 1.68 -8.25 -1.19
N LEU A 117 2.67 -8.76 -1.91
CA LEU A 117 3.51 -8.01 -2.83
C LEU A 117 3.47 -8.70 -4.20
N SER A 118 3.15 -7.98 -5.26
CA SER A 118 3.25 -8.49 -6.64
C SER A 118 4.62 -8.13 -7.21
N VAL A 119 5.38 -9.13 -7.69
CA VAL A 119 6.75 -8.94 -8.14
C VAL A 119 6.77 -8.30 -9.54
N ILE A 120 7.38 -7.11 -9.64
CA ILE A 120 7.67 -6.41 -10.89
C ILE A 120 8.97 -6.96 -11.48
N HIS A 121 10.00 -7.09 -10.63
CA HIS A 121 11.31 -7.62 -10.99
C HIS A 121 11.96 -8.29 -9.78
N ALA A 122 12.62 -9.42 -10.01
CA ALA A 122 13.38 -10.16 -9.00
C ALA A 122 14.84 -10.26 -9.45
N ASP A 123 15.71 -9.53 -8.76
CA ASP A 123 17.16 -9.60 -8.95
C ASP A 123 17.69 -10.87 -8.30
N GLN A 124 18.11 -11.83 -9.14
CA GLN A 124 18.61 -13.13 -8.71
C GLN A 124 20.03 -13.08 -8.12
N ILE A 125 20.77 -11.97 -8.29
CA ILE A 125 22.13 -11.80 -7.76
C ILE A 125 22.06 -11.24 -6.33
N THR A 126 21.23 -10.21 -6.11
CA THR A 126 21.13 -9.55 -4.80
C THR A 126 20.00 -10.09 -3.92
N GLY A 127 19.00 -10.75 -4.51
CA GLY A 127 17.75 -11.11 -3.85
C GLY A 127 16.78 -9.93 -3.67
N LEU A 128 17.05 -8.77 -4.29
CA LEU A 128 16.12 -7.62 -4.24
C LEU A 128 14.87 -7.89 -5.08
N LEU A 129 13.72 -7.64 -4.48
CA LEU A 129 12.42 -7.68 -5.14
C LEU A 129 11.89 -6.26 -5.28
N TYR A 130 11.64 -5.84 -6.53
CA TYR A 130 10.87 -4.66 -6.85
C TYR A 130 9.42 -5.09 -6.97
N THR A 131 8.54 -4.50 -6.15
CA THR A 131 7.17 -5.00 -5.99
C THR A 131 6.12 -3.89 -5.99
N TRP A 132 4.89 -4.21 -6.37
CA TRP A 132 3.71 -3.44 -5.98
C TRP A 132 3.14 -4.00 -4.68
N VAL A 133 2.65 -3.11 -3.80
CA VAL A 133 1.87 -3.52 -2.63
C VAL A 133 0.44 -3.76 -3.09
N VAL A 134 -0.03 -5.01 -2.98
CA VAL A 134 -1.39 -5.39 -3.37
C VAL A 134 -2.23 -5.72 -2.14
N GLY A 135 -3.56 -5.62 -2.29
CA GLY A 135 -4.49 -5.93 -1.20
C GLY A 135 -4.53 -7.43 -0.89
N PRO A 136 -4.88 -7.84 0.35
CA PRO A 136 -4.92 -9.25 0.76
C PRO A 136 -5.95 -10.11 0.01
N ASN A 137 -6.82 -9.52 -0.82
CA ASN A 137 -7.68 -10.28 -1.72
C ASN A 137 -6.89 -10.95 -2.85
N TYR A 138 -5.73 -10.42 -3.25
CA TYR A 138 -4.88 -11.02 -4.29
C TYR A 138 -4.32 -12.40 -3.86
N SER A 139 -4.18 -12.65 -2.55
CA SER A 139 -3.61 -13.90 -2.02
C SER A 139 -4.64 -14.97 -1.63
N ARG A 140 -5.95 -14.74 -1.83
CA ARG A 140 -6.98 -15.69 -1.34
C ARG A 140 -7.05 -16.97 -2.17
N ASP A 141 -7.00 -16.83 -3.49
CA ASP A 141 -7.22 -17.91 -4.46
C ASP A 141 -6.03 -18.08 -5.43
N ALA A 142 -4.85 -17.60 -5.03
CA ALA A 142 -3.62 -17.59 -5.83
C ALA A 142 -2.48 -18.32 -5.12
N GLU A 143 -1.51 -18.82 -5.88
CA GLU A 143 -0.24 -19.30 -5.33
C GLU A 143 0.57 -18.10 -4.79
N VAL A 144 1.06 -18.23 -3.56
CA VAL A 144 1.80 -17.15 -2.88
C VAL A 144 3.06 -17.72 -2.25
N LYS A 145 4.18 -17.05 -2.51
CA LYS A 145 5.50 -17.42 -2.02
C LYS A 145 5.77 -16.68 -0.73
N ASP A 146 5.61 -17.37 0.41
CA ASP A 146 5.83 -16.76 1.72
C ASP A 146 7.34 -16.67 2.02
N VAL A 147 7.88 -15.45 2.05
CA VAL A 147 9.27 -15.19 2.46
C VAL A 147 9.39 -14.95 3.97
N ILE A 148 8.27 -15.05 4.72
CA ILE A 148 8.10 -14.82 6.16
C ILE A 148 8.38 -13.36 6.57
N ALA A 149 9.58 -12.87 6.31
CA ALA A 149 10.08 -11.57 6.73
C ALA A 149 11.04 -10.96 5.69
N TYR A 150 10.93 -9.65 5.51
CA TYR A 150 11.80 -8.88 4.63
C TYR A 150 12.20 -7.53 5.25
N HIS A 151 13.38 -7.04 4.86
CA HIS A 151 13.81 -5.67 5.08
C HIS A 151 13.13 -4.76 4.05
N MET A 152 12.57 -3.64 4.51
CA MET A 152 12.01 -2.61 3.64
C MET A 152 13.13 -1.67 3.20
N ILE A 153 13.66 -1.90 2.00
CA ILE A 153 14.85 -1.20 1.47
C ILE A 153 14.49 0.20 1.00
N GLY A 154 13.36 0.34 0.31
CA GLY A 154 12.93 1.63 -0.22
C GLY A 154 11.55 1.64 -0.85
N PHE A 155 11.16 2.81 -1.33
CA PHE A 155 10.00 3.03 -2.18
C PHE A 155 10.38 3.88 -3.40
N GLU A 156 9.61 3.76 -4.47
CA GLU A 156 9.73 4.57 -5.69
C GLU A 156 8.32 4.93 -6.19
N GLY A 157 8.08 6.19 -6.56
CA GLY A 157 6.74 6.68 -6.90
C GLY A 157 6.71 8.17 -7.23
N ILE A 158 5.51 8.72 -7.45
CA ILE A 158 5.30 10.16 -7.64
C ILE A 158 4.96 10.80 -6.29
N ALA A 159 5.71 11.81 -5.88
CA ALA A 159 5.36 12.64 -4.73
C ALA A 159 4.22 13.60 -5.11
N ALA A 160 3.21 13.73 -4.25
CA ALA A 160 2.04 14.58 -4.43
C ALA A 160 1.44 14.98 -3.07
N GLU A 161 0.39 15.81 -3.06
CA GLU A 161 -0.29 16.27 -1.82
C GLU A 161 0.69 16.93 -0.84
N PHE A 162 1.47 17.89 -1.33
CA PHE A 162 2.58 18.49 -0.60
C PHE A 162 2.11 19.43 0.52
N ALA A 163 2.52 19.14 1.75
CA ALA A 163 2.78 20.16 2.76
C ALA A 163 4.21 20.73 2.63
N LYS A 164 5.15 19.93 2.10
CA LYS A 164 6.52 20.34 1.76
C LYS A 164 7.10 19.41 0.69
N GLU A 165 7.79 19.98 -0.29
CA GLU A 165 8.42 19.21 -1.37
C GLU A 165 9.65 18.40 -0.89
N PRO A 166 9.88 17.20 -1.45
CA PRO A 166 11.05 16.39 -1.15
C PRO A 166 12.33 17.09 -1.62
N ASN A 167 13.42 16.93 -0.86
CA ASN A 167 14.73 17.48 -1.20
C ASN A 167 15.79 16.37 -1.17
N LEU A 168 16.67 16.32 -2.19
CA LEU A 168 17.64 15.25 -2.38
C LEU A 168 18.63 15.17 -1.19
N GLY A 169 18.91 13.96 -0.71
CA GLY A 169 19.77 13.69 0.45
C GLY A 169 19.12 13.99 1.81
N CYS A 170 17.96 14.65 1.86
CA CYS A 170 17.26 14.93 3.11
C CYS A 170 16.42 13.73 3.57
N ARG A 171 16.26 13.56 4.90
CA ARG A 171 15.19 12.71 5.43
C ARG A 171 13.85 13.45 5.27
N ALA A 172 12.91 12.81 4.58
CA ALA A 172 11.55 13.25 4.49
C ALA A 172 10.61 12.37 5.32
N THR A 173 9.43 12.90 5.65
CA THR A 173 8.30 12.15 6.24
C THR A 173 7.16 12.11 5.23
N PHE A 174 6.71 10.92 4.84
CA PHE A 174 5.74 10.73 3.77
C PHE A 174 4.68 9.68 4.13
N LEU A 175 3.51 9.76 3.52
CA LEU A 175 2.49 8.72 3.62
C LEU A 175 2.51 7.86 2.33
N PRO A 176 2.77 6.55 2.40
CA PRO A 176 2.58 5.68 1.24
C PRO A 176 1.08 5.58 0.92
N GLY A 177 0.65 5.93 -0.29
CA GLY A 177 -0.78 6.00 -0.65
C GLY A 177 -1.56 4.67 -0.55
N PHE A 178 -0.85 3.54 -0.46
CA PHE A 178 -1.40 2.20 -0.24
C PHE A 178 -1.11 1.63 1.17
N CYS A 179 -0.72 2.47 2.14
CA CYS A 179 -0.48 2.03 3.51
C CYS A 179 -1.80 1.66 4.22
N MET A 180 -2.04 0.38 4.45
CA MET A 180 -3.25 -0.09 5.15
C MET A 180 -3.40 0.45 6.59
N MET A 181 -2.29 0.73 7.27
CA MET A 181 -2.29 1.33 8.61
C MET A 181 -2.59 2.83 8.62
N ASN A 182 -2.42 3.52 7.48
CA ASN A 182 -2.38 4.98 7.41
C ASN A 182 -1.40 5.60 8.44
N LEU A 183 -0.18 5.05 8.53
CA LEU A 183 0.93 5.59 9.32
C LEU A 183 1.94 6.27 8.41
N ASN A 184 2.50 7.40 8.84
CA ASN A 184 3.60 8.01 8.11
C ASN A 184 4.86 7.11 8.15
N HIS A 185 5.73 7.29 7.16
CA HIS A 185 7.02 6.66 7.04
C HIS A 185 8.06 7.77 6.90
N THR A 186 9.30 7.52 7.30
CA THR A 186 10.43 8.42 7.03
C THR A 186 11.46 7.72 6.18
N GLY A 187 12.25 8.46 5.40
CA GLY A 187 13.34 7.92 4.61
C GLY A 187 14.17 9.01 3.94
N ILE A 188 15.38 8.68 3.50
CA ILE A 188 16.25 9.59 2.75
C ILE A 188 15.80 9.62 1.28
N ILE A 189 15.62 10.82 0.72
CA ILE A 189 15.36 10.98 -0.71
C ILE A 189 16.67 10.78 -1.48
N ASN A 190 16.82 9.64 -2.16
CA ASN A 190 18.04 9.30 -2.92
C ASN A 190 17.93 9.62 -4.42
N MET A 191 16.74 9.96 -4.91
CA MET A 191 16.52 10.42 -6.29
C MET A 191 15.33 11.36 -6.33
N ILE A 192 15.43 12.43 -7.13
CA ILE A 192 14.31 13.24 -7.61
C ILE A 192 14.50 13.41 -9.12
N LEU A 193 13.45 13.16 -9.89
CA LEU A 193 13.40 13.43 -11.33
C LEU A 193 12.10 14.17 -11.63
N GLU A 194 12.21 15.39 -12.13
CA GLU A 194 11.08 16.11 -12.72
C GLU A 194 10.67 15.43 -14.03
N LYS A 195 9.40 15.02 -14.10
CA LYS A 195 8.79 14.39 -15.28
C LYS A 195 7.45 15.06 -15.57
N SER A 196 6.92 14.86 -16.77
CA SER A 196 5.57 15.31 -17.15
C SER A 196 4.45 14.76 -16.26
N CYS A 197 4.71 13.68 -15.52
CA CYS A 197 3.80 13.09 -14.53
C CYS A 197 4.02 13.57 -13.08
N GLY A 198 4.91 14.55 -12.84
CA GLY A 198 5.22 15.10 -11.52
C GLY A 198 6.62 14.71 -11.01
N LEU A 199 6.85 14.93 -9.71
CA LEU A 199 8.12 14.62 -9.04
C LEU A 199 8.25 13.12 -8.80
N HIS A 200 9.03 12.45 -9.65
CA HIS A 200 9.39 11.05 -9.49
C HIS A 200 10.51 10.92 -8.46
N VAL A 201 10.26 10.24 -7.35
CA VAL A 201 11.20 10.10 -6.23
C VAL A 201 11.52 8.66 -5.88
N ARG A 202 12.75 8.42 -5.42
CA ARG A 202 13.16 7.17 -4.74
C ARG A 202 13.59 7.50 -3.31
N ILE A 203 13.10 6.70 -2.37
CA ILE A 203 13.23 6.92 -0.93
C ILE A 203 13.80 5.64 -0.31
N GLU A 204 14.86 5.75 0.51
CA GLU A 204 15.55 4.61 1.14
C GLU A 204 15.83 4.87 2.64
N ASP A 205 16.44 3.92 3.37
CA ASP A 205 16.56 3.92 4.84
C ASP A 205 15.21 4.23 5.53
N ILE A 206 14.23 3.40 5.17
CA ILE A 206 12.83 3.55 5.57
C ILE A 206 12.64 3.20 7.05
N ARG A 207 12.05 4.12 7.81
CA ARG A 207 11.72 3.94 9.23
C ARG A 207 10.33 4.49 9.52
N ILE A 208 9.49 3.69 10.17
CA ILE A 208 8.24 4.17 10.78
C ILE A 208 8.61 4.67 12.18
N LEU A 209 8.48 5.98 12.40
CA LEU A 209 8.85 6.64 13.66
C LEU A 209 7.63 7.23 14.39
N ALA A 210 6.42 6.77 14.03
CA ALA A 210 5.19 7.26 14.60
C ALA A 210 5.08 6.87 16.09
N GLY A 211 4.96 7.89 16.93
CA GLY A 211 4.63 7.79 18.35
C GLY A 211 3.60 8.86 18.71
N ASN A 212 3.16 8.85 19.96
CA ASN A 212 2.49 10.03 20.53
C ASN A 212 3.56 11.04 20.97
N PRO A 213 3.33 12.35 20.79
CA PRO A 213 4.18 13.40 21.35
C PRO A 213 4.11 13.45 22.89
#